data_AF-A0A161YMD0-F1
#
_entry.id   AF-A0A161YMD0-F1
#
_cell.length_a   1.000
_cell.length_b   1.000
_cell.length_c   1.000
_cell.angle_alpha   90.00
_cell.angle_beta   90.00
_cell.angle_gamma   90.00
#
_symmetry.space_group_name_H-M   'P 1'
#
loop_
_entity.id
_entity.type
_entity.pdbx_description
1 polymer ?
#
loop_
_entity_poly.entity_id
_entity_poly.type
_entity_poly.pdbx_seq_one_letter_code
_entity_poly.pdbx_strand_id
1 'polypeptide(L)'
;MNNPTATAITHVLNNKLEFPFCNGVDDLLIVSLGNGEIYNGSIARKSATSFIKIAREGVSDMVDQAVSMVFREAKTGDDYVRIQANGSVASVDQMLRQKNLESALFEGKKLVEITNLDKLESISGELIKEHERRKTGILSAVVLKQAAGGSPRTSSVRSSSTLSSE
;
A
#
# COMPACT_ATOMS: atom_id res chain seq x y z
N MET A 1 5.65 -10.85 -1.27
CA MET A 1 6.13 -9.45 -1.39
C MET A 1 6.21 -8.87 0.02
N ASN A 2 7.30 -8.18 0.40
CA ASN A 2 7.42 -7.56 1.74
C ASN A 2 6.74 -6.18 1.82
N ASN A 3 6.43 -5.59 0.66
CA ASN A 3 5.67 -4.36 0.53
C ASN A 3 4.62 -4.52 -0.60
N PRO A 4 3.35 -4.81 -0.27
CA PRO A 4 2.29 -4.95 -1.27
C PRO A 4 1.67 -3.60 -1.69
N THR A 5 2.17 -2.45 -1.21
CA THR A 5 1.54 -1.14 -1.43
C THR A 5 1.36 -0.79 -2.90
N ALA A 6 2.40 -0.95 -3.74
CA ALA A 6 2.26 -0.70 -5.18
C ALA A 6 1.19 -1.59 -5.84
N THR A 7 1.05 -2.84 -5.38
CA THR A 7 0.01 -3.75 -5.88
C THR A 7 -1.38 -3.27 -5.48
N ALA A 8 -1.55 -2.81 -4.22
CA ALA A 8 -2.82 -2.28 -3.74
C ALA A 8 -3.22 -1.01 -4.50
N ILE A 9 -2.30 -0.07 -4.70
CA ILE A 9 -2.53 1.14 -5.50
C ILE A 9 -2.95 0.77 -6.92
N THR A 10 -2.19 -0.12 -7.57
CA THR A 10 -2.48 -0.56 -8.94
C THR A 10 -3.86 -1.22 -9.04
N HIS A 11 -4.23 -2.03 -8.05
CA HIS A 11 -5.55 -2.66 -8.02
C HIS A 11 -6.67 -1.62 -7.89
N VAL A 12 -6.56 -0.68 -6.94
CA VAL A 12 -7.58 0.34 -6.71
C VAL A 12 -7.75 1.25 -7.92
N LEU A 13 -6.64 1.73 -8.50
CA LEU A 13 -6.69 2.64 -9.65
C LEU A 13 -7.23 2.00 -10.92
N ASN A 14 -6.98 0.70 -11.14
CA ASN A 14 -7.42 -0.01 -12.34
C ASN A 14 -8.80 -0.67 -12.19
N ASN A 15 -9.29 -0.89 -10.96
CA ASN A 15 -10.59 -1.49 -10.71
C ASN A 15 -11.68 -0.44 -10.52
N LYS A 16 -12.09 0.21 -11.62
CA LYS A 16 -13.18 1.22 -11.61
C LYS A 16 -14.55 0.65 -11.29
N LEU A 17 -14.72 -0.68 -11.34
CA LEU A 17 -15.96 -1.31 -10.90
C LEU A 17 -16.12 -1.20 -9.39
N GLU A 18 -15.06 -1.46 -8.63
CA GLU A 18 -15.10 -1.37 -7.16
C GLU A 18 -14.79 0.05 -6.68
N PHE A 19 -13.91 0.77 -7.37
CA PHE A 19 -13.43 2.11 -6.99
C PHE A 19 -13.68 3.14 -8.11
N PRO A 20 -14.95 3.46 -8.41
CA PRO A 20 -15.29 4.33 -9.53
C PRO A 20 -14.81 5.79 -9.34
N PHE A 21 -14.59 6.21 -8.09
CA PHE A 21 -14.23 7.60 -7.76
C PHE A 21 -12.72 7.83 -7.58
N CYS A 22 -11.91 6.78 -7.49
CA CYS A 22 -10.47 6.93 -7.32
C CYS A 22 -9.80 7.09 -8.68
N ASN A 23 -9.30 8.29 -9.00
CA ASN A 23 -8.71 8.61 -10.30
C ASN A 23 -7.20 8.75 -10.27
N GLY A 24 -6.64 9.08 -9.11
CA GLY A 24 -5.20 9.21 -8.93
C GLY A 24 -4.79 9.00 -7.48
N VAL A 25 -3.53 9.34 -7.21
CA VAL A 25 -2.96 9.26 -5.86
C VAL A 25 -3.53 10.30 -4.90
N ASP A 26 -4.04 11.43 -5.42
CA ASP A 26 -4.71 12.47 -4.62
C ASP A 26 -6.02 11.96 -3.98
N ASP A 27 -6.57 10.83 -4.45
CA ASP A 27 -7.80 10.22 -3.91
C ASP A 27 -7.49 9.06 -2.94
N LEU A 28 -6.22 8.86 -2.57
CA LEU A 28 -5.76 7.71 -1.79
C LEU A 28 -5.16 8.16 -0.47
N LEU A 29 -5.56 7.49 0.62
CA LEU A 29 -4.91 7.58 1.92
C LEU A 29 -4.33 6.19 2.24
N ILE A 30 -3.02 6.10 2.44
CA ILE A 30 -2.30 4.82 2.50
C ILE A 30 -1.53 4.69 3.80
N VAL A 31 -1.85 3.64 4.56
CA VAL A 31 -1.03 3.14 5.67
C VAL A 31 -0.42 1.82 5.27
N SER A 32 0.91 1.75 5.26
CA SER A 32 1.68 0.57 4.91
C SER A 32 2.43 0.06 6.14
N LEU A 33 2.11 -1.17 6.56
CA LEU A 33 2.71 -1.79 7.74
C LEU A 33 3.78 -2.80 7.31
N GLY A 34 5.02 -2.49 7.63
CA GLY A 34 6.19 -3.33 7.38
C GLY A 34 6.56 -4.16 8.60
N ASN A 35 6.92 -5.42 8.37
CA ASN A 35 7.57 -6.21 9.39
C ASN A 35 9.01 -5.70 9.52
N GLY A 36 9.36 -5.20 10.71
CA GLY A 36 10.66 -4.63 10.99
C GLY A 36 11.83 -5.54 10.70
N GLU A 37 13.00 -4.95 10.38
CA GLU A 37 14.24 -5.72 10.32
C GLU A 37 15.08 -5.47 11.58
N ILE A 38 15.54 -6.57 12.18
CA ILE A 38 16.61 -6.53 13.16
C ILE A 38 17.92 -6.53 12.36
N TYR A 39 18.58 -5.38 12.28
CA TYR A 39 19.95 -5.27 11.76
C TYR A 39 20.91 -5.94 12.75
N ASN A 40 20.95 -7.28 12.73
CA ASN A 40 22.08 -7.98 13.30
C ASN A 40 23.23 -7.78 12.31
N GLY A 41 24.26 -7.02 12.70
CA GLY A 41 25.49 -6.79 11.93
C GLY A 41 26.31 -8.06 11.67
N SER A 42 25.69 -9.25 11.69
CA SER A 42 26.29 -10.50 11.30
C SER A 42 26.49 -10.48 9.79
N ILE A 43 27.77 -10.52 9.40
CA ILE A 43 28.22 -10.80 8.04
C ILE A 43 27.35 -11.93 7.48
N ALA A 44 26.58 -11.62 6.44
CA ALA A 44 25.65 -12.56 5.84
C ALA A 44 26.40 -13.87 5.52
N ARG A 45 26.06 -14.93 6.26
CA ARG A 45 26.52 -16.27 5.92
C ARG A 45 26.06 -16.52 4.49
N LYS A 46 27.00 -16.73 3.56
CA LYS A 46 26.72 -16.97 2.13
C LYS A 46 25.71 -18.12 2.01
N SER A 47 24.43 -17.78 1.83
CA SER A 47 23.31 -18.71 1.80
C SER A 47 22.24 -18.14 0.88
N ALA A 48 21.61 -19.01 0.09
CA ALA A 48 20.51 -18.64 -0.80
C ALA A 48 19.39 -17.89 -0.05
N THR A 49 19.11 -18.27 1.20
CA THR A 49 18.11 -17.61 2.05
C THR A 49 18.46 -16.16 2.36
N SER A 50 19.74 -15.84 2.58
CA SER A 50 20.21 -14.48 2.83
C SER A 50 20.08 -13.60 1.58
N PHE A 51 20.40 -14.14 0.40
CA PHE A 51 20.19 -13.42 -0.86
C PHE A 51 18.71 -13.15 -1.14
N ILE A 52 17.84 -14.13 -0.88
CA ILE A 52 16.39 -13.96 -1.00
C ILE A 52 15.90 -12.89 -0.04
N LYS A 53 16.39 -12.86 1.21
CA LYS A 53 16.03 -11.83 2.18
C LYS A 53 16.43 -10.43 1.70
N ILE A 54 17.67 -10.26 1.25
CA ILE A 54 18.19 -9.00 0.71
C ILE A 54 17.37 -8.54 -0.50
N ALA A 55 17.13 -9.43 -1.47
CA ALA A 55 16.35 -9.11 -2.65
C ALA A 55 14.91 -8.70 -2.28
N ARG A 56 14.29 -9.40 -1.32
CA ARG A 56 12.94 -9.09 -0.85
C ARG A 56 12.86 -7.75 -0.13
N GLU A 57 13.85 -7.40 0.68
CA GLU A 57 13.89 -6.12 1.38
C GLU A 57 14.25 -4.98 0.43
N GLY A 58 15.18 -5.17 -0.49
CA GLY A 58 15.52 -4.16 -1.51
C GLY A 58 14.32 -3.80 -2.40
N VAL A 59 13.50 -4.78 -2.79
CA VAL A 59 12.24 -4.51 -3.50
C VAL A 59 11.25 -3.75 -2.62
N SER A 60 11.18 -4.07 -1.33
CA SER A 60 10.32 -3.37 -0.36
C SER A 60 10.69 -1.90 -0.21
N ASP A 61 11.98 -1.61 -0.10
CA ASP A 61 12.54 -0.26 0.00
C ASP A 61 12.34 0.54 -1.29
N MET A 62 12.52 -0.09 -2.45
CA MET A 62 12.26 0.54 -3.74
C MET A 62 10.80 0.97 -3.89
N VAL A 63 9.86 0.11 -3.49
CA VAL A 63 8.43 0.45 -3.51
C VAL A 63 8.14 1.58 -2.54
N ASP A 64 8.71 1.54 -1.33
CA ASP A 64 8.50 2.57 -0.33
C ASP A 64 9.00 3.95 -0.79
N GLN A 65 10.19 4.02 -1.38
CA GLN A 65 10.74 5.25 -1.96
C GLN A 65 9.90 5.77 -3.12
N ALA A 66 9.49 4.89 -4.03
CA ALA A 66 8.69 5.30 -5.19
C ALA A 66 7.31 5.82 -4.79
N VAL A 67 6.64 5.17 -3.84
CA VAL A 67 5.35 5.62 -3.33
C VAL A 67 5.50 6.92 -2.55
N SER A 68 6.50 7.02 -1.66
CA SER A 68 6.76 8.26 -0.92
C SER A 68 7.01 9.46 -1.83
N MET A 69 7.78 9.27 -2.91
CA MET A 69 7.98 10.32 -3.93
C MET A 69 6.67 10.79 -4.54
N VAL A 70 5.85 9.85 -5.02
CA VAL A 70 4.59 10.18 -5.70
C VAL A 70 3.64 10.93 -4.77
N PHE A 71 3.55 10.52 -3.50
CA PHE A 71 2.70 11.18 -2.51
C PHE A 71 3.27 12.50 -1.99
N ARG A 72 4.60 12.67 -1.95
CA ARG A 72 5.24 13.93 -1.58
C ARG A 72 5.08 15.01 -2.66
N GLU A 73 5.07 14.61 -3.93
CA GLU A 73 4.83 15.51 -5.07
C GLU A 73 3.34 15.81 -5.27
N ALA A 74 2.45 14.95 -4.77
CA ALA A 74 1.02 15.18 -4.75
C ALA A 74 0.65 16.37 -3.84
N LYS A 75 -0.52 16.98 -4.07
CA LYS A 75 -0.96 18.15 -3.30
C LYS A 75 -1.24 17.84 -1.82
N THR A 76 -1.38 16.55 -1.50
CA THR A 76 -1.66 16.00 -0.18
C THR A 76 -0.42 15.31 0.41
N GLY A 77 0.64 16.10 0.59
CA GLY A 77 2.02 15.66 0.88
C GLY A 77 2.29 14.73 2.07
N ASP A 78 1.28 14.26 2.80
CA ASP A 78 1.38 13.37 3.96
C ASP A 78 0.42 12.14 3.90
N ASP A 79 -0.21 11.87 2.76
CA ASP A 79 -1.22 10.79 2.64
C ASP A 79 -0.64 9.36 2.58
N TYR A 80 0.69 9.22 2.57
CA TYR A 80 1.39 7.95 2.63
C TYR A 80 2.21 7.83 3.93
N VAL A 81 1.86 6.84 4.76
CA VAL A 81 2.60 6.52 5.99
C VAL A 81 3.04 5.06 5.96
N ARG A 82 4.36 4.86 6.03
CA ARG A 82 4.98 3.55 6.25
C ARG A 82 5.39 3.43 7.72
N ILE A 83 4.88 2.43 8.41
CA ILE A 83 5.31 2.07 9.77
C ILE A 83 6.06 0.75 9.68
N GLN A 84 7.31 0.76 10.08
CA GLN A 84 8.15 -0.43 10.16
C GLN A 84 8.79 -0.47 11.54
N ALA A 85 8.72 -1.63 12.19
CA ALA A 85 9.41 -1.83 13.46
C ALA A 85 10.93 -1.72 13.26
N ASN A 86 11.66 -1.02 14.13
CA ASN A 86 13.11 -1.03 14.11
C ASN A 86 13.65 -1.84 15.29
N GLY A 87 14.41 -2.91 15.00
CA GLY A 87 15.02 -3.78 16.02
C GLY A 87 14.05 -4.76 16.70
N SER A 88 14.48 -5.33 17.83
CA SER A 88 13.69 -6.23 18.67
C SER A 88 12.75 -5.42 19.56
N VAL A 89 11.77 -4.74 18.97
CA VAL A 89 10.67 -4.14 19.75
C VAL A 89 9.83 -5.25 20.37
N ALA A 90 9.81 -5.33 21.70
CA ALA A 90 9.10 -6.37 22.43
C ALA A 90 7.58 -6.12 22.51
N SER A 91 7.13 -4.90 22.14
CA SER A 91 5.72 -4.49 22.16
C SER A 91 5.43 -3.44 21.09
N VAL A 92 4.17 -3.43 20.62
CA VAL A 92 3.60 -2.42 19.72
C VAL A 92 3.72 -1.02 20.32
N ASP A 93 3.52 -0.86 21.63
CA ASP A 93 3.62 0.45 22.28
C ASP A 93 5.00 1.08 22.14
N GLN A 94 6.04 0.25 22.18
CA GLN A 94 7.41 0.71 21.99
C GLN A 94 7.65 1.13 20.54
N MET A 95 7.08 0.38 19.58
CA MET A 95 7.13 0.74 18.16
C MET A 95 6.40 2.06 17.89
N LEU A 96 5.25 2.30 18.51
CA LEU A 96 4.47 3.52 18.34
C LEU A 96 5.21 4.76 18.88
N ARG A 97 5.99 4.62 19.95
CA ARG A 97 6.80 5.71 20.52
C ARG A 97 8.10 5.99 19.76
N GLN A 98 8.50 5.12 18.84
CA GLN A 98 9.68 5.37 18.01
C GLN A 98 9.42 6.53 17.04
N LYS A 99 10.47 7.31 16.80
CA LYS A 99 10.52 8.30 15.72
C LYS A 99 10.30 7.61 14.38
N ASN A 100 9.45 8.20 13.54
CA ASN A 100 9.12 7.63 12.24
C ASN A 100 10.31 7.74 11.27
N LEU A 101 10.48 6.72 10.42
CA LEU A 101 11.45 6.71 9.34
C LEU A 101 10.71 6.93 8.02
N GLU A 102 10.93 8.08 7.41
CA GLU A 102 10.36 8.41 6.11
C GLU A 102 11.36 8.11 5.01
N SER A 103 10.88 7.52 3.92
CA SER A 103 11.71 7.34 2.72
C SER A 103 11.69 8.61 1.87
N ALA A 104 12.86 9.13 1.55
CA ALA A 104 13.05 10.23 0.62
C ALA A 104 13.85 9.74 -0.59
N LEU A 105 13.37 10.05 -1.80
CA LEU A 105 14.02 9.68 -3.05
C LEU A 105 15.44 10.26 -3.09
N PHE A 106 16.43 9.43 -3.44
CA PHE A 106 17.86 9.76 -3.49
C PHE A 106 18.53 10.15 -2.16
N GLU A 107 17.76 10.35 -1.09
CA GLU A 107 18.26 10.66 0.26
C GLU A 107 18.18 9.45 1.23
N GLY A 108 17.50 8.37 0.81
CA GLY A 108 17.34 7.17 1.63
C GLY A 108 16.26 7.34 2.70
N LYS A 109 16.41 6.63 3.83
CA LYS A 109 15.47 6.74 4.96
C LYS A 109 15.93 7.85 5.91
N LYS A 110 15.07 8.82 6.17
CA LYS A 110 15.28 9.95 7.07
C LYS A 110 14.48 9.74 8.35
N LEU A 111 15.14 9.87 9.51
CA LEU A 111 14.46 9.85 10.80
C LEU A 111 13.79 11.21 11.04
N VAL A 112 12.49 11.21 11.22
CA VAL A 112 11.68 12.39 11.49
C VAL A 112 11.40 12.49 13.00
N GLU A 113 11.26 13.70 13.53
CA GLU A 113 11.04 13.88 14.97
C GLU A 113 9.67 13.41 15.46
N ILE A 114 8.71 13.34 14.54
CA ILE A 114 7.35 12.86 14.74
C ILE A 114 7.36 11.35 15.02
N THR A 115 6.60 10.90 16.01
CA THR A 115 6.53 9.47 16.34
C THR A 115 5.59 8.70 15.39
N ASN A 116 5.72 7.37 15.37
CA ASN A 116 4.81 6.51 14.63
C ASN A 116 3.35 6.67 15.12
N LEU A 117 3.15 6.93 16.42
CA LEU A 117 1.82 7.22 16.98
C LEU A 117 1.26 8.52 16.39
N ASP A 118 2.05 9.60 16.41
CA ASP A 118 1.59 10.91 15.94
C ASP A 118 1.20 10.86 14.44
N LYS A 119 1.98 10.17 13.61
CA LYS A 119 1.63 9.95 12.19
C LYS A 119 0.32 9.17 12.05
N LEU A 120 0.13 8.12 12.85
CA LEU A 120 -1.09 7.31 12.81
C LEU A 120 -2.31 8.11 13.28
N GLU A 121 -2.16 8.93 14.31
CA GLU A 121 -3.20 9.84 14.78
C GLU A 121 -3.59 10.86 13.69
N SER A 122 -2.61 11.45 12.99
CA SER A 122 -2.86 12.36 11.87
C SER A 122 -3.71 11.69 10.78
N ILE A 123 -3.30 10.50 10.34
CA ILE A 123 -4.03 9.72 9.33
C ILE A 123 -5.41 9.31 9.83
N SER A 124 -5.55 8.97 11.12
CA SER A 124 -6.86 8.66 11.71
C SER A 124 -7.83 9.83 11.64
N GLY A 125 -7.33 11.07 11.79
CA GLY A 125 -8.12 12.28 11.66
C GLY A 125 -8.70 12.44 10.26
N GLU A 126 -7.88 12.24 9.22
CA GLU A 126 -8.35 12.27 7.82
C GLU A 126 -9.33 11.13 7.52
N LEU A 127 -9.08 9.93 8.04
CA LEU A 127 -9.99 8.80 7.89
C LEU A 127 -11.37 9.06 8.53
N ILE A 128 -11.39 9.68 9.71
CA ILE A 128 -12.63 10.08 10.39
C ILE A 128 -13.38 11.14 9.56
N LYS A 129 -12.69 12.18 9.08
CA LYS A 129 -13.29 13.20 8.22
C LYS A 129 -13.92 12.57 6.98
N GLU A 130 -13.21 11.66 6.32
CA GLU A 130 -13.72 10.95 5.15
C GLU A 130 -14.91 10.03 5.50
N HIS A 131 -14.88 9.37 6.66
CA HIS A 131 -16.00 8.56 7.14
C HIS A 131 -17.26 9.39 7.39
N GLU A 132 -17.14 10.54 8.07
CA GLU A 132 -18.27 11.46 8.30
C GLU A 132 -18.80 12.07 6.99
N ARG A 133 -17.90 12.41 6.05
CA ARG A 133 -18.28 12.85 4.71
C ARG A 133 -19.12 11.79 3.99
N ARG A 134 -18.78 10.50 4.14
CA ARG A 134 -19.55 9.40 3.54
C ARG A 134 -20.89 9.15 4.20
N LYS A 135 -21.05 9.41 5.51
CA LYS A 135 -22.36 9.31 6.18
C LYS A 135 -23.39 10.28 5.63
N THR A 136 -22.93 11.45 5.21
CA THR A 136 -23.78 12.52 4.63
C THR A 136 -23.84 12.46 3.11
N GLY A 137 -22.97 11.66 2.48
CA GLY A 137 -22.91 11.47 1.04
C GLY A 137 -23.98 10.52 0.51
N ILE A 138 -24.55 10.86 -0.63
CA ILE A 138 -25.58 10.04 -1.32
C ILE A 138 -24.92 8.96 -2.21
N LEU A 139 -23.60 9.06 -2.45
CA LEU A 139 -22.85 8.17 -3.34
C LEU A 139 -22.07 7.13 -2.54
N SER A 140 -22.21 5.84 -2.93
CA SER A 140 -21.41 4.76 -2.35
C SER A 140 -19.98 4.83 -2.88
N ALA A 141 -19.02 5.12 -2.01
CA ALA A 141 -17.61 5.26 -2.39
C ALA A 141 -16.99 3.97 -2.96
N VAL A 142 -17.53 2.82 -2.59
CA VAL A 142 -17.11 1.49 -3.08
C VAL A 142 -18.36 0.73 -3.51
N VAL A 143 -18.30 0.09 -4.68
CA VAL A 143 -19.33 -0.86 -5.10
C VAL A 143 -18.80 -2.26 -4.86
N LEU A 144 -19.11 -2.82 -3.69
CA LEU A 144 -18.80 -4.22 -3.43
C LEU A 144 -19.67 -5.06 -4.34
N LYS A 145 -19.03 -5.95 -5.11
CA LYS A 145 -19.73 -6.95 -5.90
C LYS A 145 -20.61 -7.77 -4.97
N GLN A 146 -21.92 -7.54 -4.98
CA GLN A 146 -22.87 -8.40 -4.30
C GLN A 146 -22.72 -9.80 -4.90
N ALA A 147 -22.16 -10.73 -4.12
CA ALA A 147 -22.33 -12.15 -4.36
C ALA A 147 -23.76 -12.54 -3.91
N ALA A 148 -24.78 -11.94 -4.52
CA ALA A 148 -26.15 -12.41 -4.39
C ALA A 148 -26.34 -13.54 -5.41
N GLY A 149 -26.67 -14.74 -4.91
CA GLY A 149 -26.83 -15.95 -5.70
C GLY A 149 -27.74 -15.76 -6.91
N GLY A 150 -27.27 -16.24 -8.07
CA GLY A 150 -28.02 -16.17 -9.32
C GLY A 150 -27.21 -16.70 -10.51
N SER A 151 -27.11 -18.02 -10.60
CA SER A 151 -26.73 -18.85 -11.77
C SER A 151 -25.32 -18.66 -12.40
N PRO A 152 -24.56 -19.75 -12.66
CA PRO A 152 -23.37 -19.71 -13.48
C PRO A 152 -23.73 -19.17 -14.88
N ARG A 153 -23.23 -17.98 -15.24
CA ARG A 153 -23.24 -17.54 -16.64
C ARG A 153 -22.45 -18.55 -17.44
N THR A 154 -23.15 -19.28 -18.31
CA THR A 154 -22.52 -20.14 -19.31
C THR A 154 -21.70 -19.25 -20.23
N SER A 155 -20.40 -19.50 -20.29
CA SER A 155 -19.56 -18.92 -21.33
C SER A 155 -19.92 -19.58 -22.66
N SER A 156 -20.70 -18.88 -23.49
CA SER A 156 -20.74 -19.20 -24.92
C SER A 156 -19.45 -18.65 -25.55
N VAL A 157 -18.47 -19.53 -25.72
CA VAL A 157 -17.34 -19.33 -26.63
C VAL A 157 -17.91 -19.18 -28.04
N ARG A 158 -17.92 -17.97 -28.59
CA ARG A 158 -18.10 -17.77 -30.03
C ARG A 158 -16.79 -18.16 -30.72
N SER A 159 -16.70 -19.38 -31.21
CA SER A 159 -15.70 -19.72 -32.22
C SER A 159 -16.15 -19.10 -33.54
N SER A 160 -15.46 -18.07 -34.03
CA SER A 160 -15.62 -17.60 -35.39
C SER A 160 -14.97 -18.62 -36.33
N SER A 161 -15.76 -19.48 -36.95
CA SER A 161 -15.29 -20.30 -38.07
C SER A 161 -15.18 -19.41 -39.31
N THR A 162 -13.94 -19.18 -39.76
CA THR A 162 -13.67 -18.67 -41.10
C THR A 162 -13.97 -19.79 -42.10
N LEU A 163 -15.06 -19.66 -42.85
CA LEU A 163 -15.29 -20.42 -44.07
C LEU A 163 -14.43 -19.78 -45.17
N SER A 164 -13.32 -20.43 -45.51
CA SER A 164 -12.64 -20.20 -46.79
C SER A 164 -13.19 -21.22 -47.78
N SER A 165 -13.85 -20.74 -48.82
CA SER A 165 -14.11 -21.48 -50.05
C SER A 165 -13.11 -21.01 -51.09
N GLU A 166 -12.26 -21.92 -51.56
CA GLU A 166 -11.98 -22.24 -52.97
C GLU A 166 -10.96 -23.38 -53.05
#